data_AF-A0A3D1T5U0-F1
#
_entry.id   AF-A0A3D1T5U0-F1
#
_cell.length_a   1.000
_cell.length_b   1.000
_cell.length_c   1.000
_cell.angle_alpha   90.00
_cell.angle_beta   90.00
_cell.angle_gamma   90.00
#
_symmetry.space_group_name_H-M   'P 1'
#
loop_
_entity.id
_entity.type
_entity.pdbx_description
1 polymer ?
#
loop_
_entity_poly.entity_id
_entity_poly.type
_entity_poly.pdbx_seq_one_letter_code
_entity_poly.pdbx_strand_id
1 'polypeptide(L)'
;KKEELVAAQDDYQEQDQLLAGAMRERERPPDILAVHSKQSIVSVEGLVPLILTGHSHRATVRQNGETVIVDAGTTGAAGIRMLQNEEAVPYSVALLHFQYRDPEDESAGMRLTAVDAIRIHELRGSLMLERHVLAEP
;
A
#
# COMPACT_ATOMS: atom_id res chain seq x y z
N LYS A 1 -12.24 6.71 -28.61
CA LYS A 1 -12.50 5.38 -28.01
C LYS A 1 -11.45 5.02 -26.94
N LYS A 2 -11.10 5.97 -26.06
CA LYS A 2 -10.11 5.80 -24.98
C LYS A 2 -10.58 6.41 -23.65
N GLU A 3 -11.77 7.00 -23.66
CA GLU A 3 -12.41 7.65 -22.50
C GLU A 3 -13.32 6.68 -21.72
N GLU A 4 -13.57 5.46 -22.24
CA GLU A 4 -14.39 4.42 -21.60
C GLU A 4 -13.61 3.48 -20.65
N LEU A 5 -12.29 3.66 -20.48
CA LEU A 5 -11.43 2.74 -19.70
C LEU A 5 -11.01 3.29 -18.33
N VAL A 6 -11.47 4.48 -17.97
CA VAL A 6 -11.30 5.03 -16.63
C VAL A 6 -12.64 4.84 -15.92
N ALA A 7 -12.67 3.96 -14.92
CA ALA A 7 -13.85 3.80 -14.07
C ALA A 7 -14.28 5.18 -13.56
N ALA A 8 -15.58 5.46 -13.61
CA ALA A 8 -16.12 6.73 -13.13
C ALA A 8 -15.83 6.87 -11.63
N GLN A 9 -15.77 8.09 -11.09
CA GLN A 9 -15.58 8.29 -9.65
C GLN A 9 -16.64 7.53 -8.82
N ASP A 10 -17.85 7.43 -9.37
CA ASP A 10 -18.97 6.69 -8.77
C ASP A 10 -18.68 5.19 -8.66
N ASP A 11 -18.00 4.59 -9.65
CA ASP A 11 -17.62 3.17 -9.65
C ASP A 11 -16.62 2.85 -8.51
N TYR A 12 -15.73 3.80 -8.20
CA TYR A 12 -14.77 3.65 -7.10
C TYR A 12 -15.45 3.74 -5.74
N GLN A 13 -16.47 4.60 -5.60
CA GLN A 13 -17.23 4.74 -4.37
C GLN A 13 -18.10 3.51 -4.11
N GLU A 14 -18.75 2.97 -5.13
CA GLU A 14 -19.53 1.74 -5.00
C GLU A 14 -18.63 0.56 -4.60
N GLN A 15 -17.47 0.40 -5.23
CA GLN A 15 -16.50 -0.63 -4.85
C GLN A 15 -15.99 -0.47 -3.42
N ASP A 16 -15.68 0.76 -2.99
CA ASP A 16 -15.23 1.05 -1.61
C ASP A 16 -16.29 0.65 -0.58
N GLN A 17 -17.57 0.93 -0.85
CA GLN A 17 -18.68 0.54 0.02
C GLN A 17 -18.90 -0.97 0.05
N LEU A 18 -18.85 -1.64 -1.11
CA LEU A 18 -18.98 -3.10 -1.19
C LEU A 18 -17.84 -3.79 -0.44
N LEU A 19 -16.61 -3.28 -0.59
CA LEU A 19 -15.44 -3.81 0.12
C LEU A 19 -15.61 -3.63 1.63
N ALA A 20 -16.05 -2.46 2.08
CA ALA A 20 -16.30 -2.18 3.50
C ALA A 20 -17.44 -3.02 4.09
N GLY A 21 -18.51 -3.25 3.34
CA GLY A 21 -19.57 -4.19 3.73
C GLY A 21 -19.02 -5.60 3.93
N ALA A 22 -18.29 -6.11 2.93
CA ALA A 22 -17.69 -7.43 2.99
C ALA A 22 -16.68 -7.60 4.14
N MET A 23 -15.93 -6.56 4.50
CA MET A 23 -15.02 -6.60 5.65
C MET A 23 -15.77 -6.63 6.99
N ARG A 24 -16.87 -5.87 7.12
CA ARG A 24 -17.66 -5.81 8.36
C ARG A 24 -18.46 -7.07 8.65
N GLU A 25 -18.89 -7.78 7.60
CA GLU A 25 -19.64 -9.04 7.74
C GLU A 25 -18.75 -10.23 8.12
N ARG A 26 -17.43 -10.09 8.05
CA ARG A 26 -16.48 -11.14 8.40
C ARG A 26 -16.20 -11.15 9.89
N GLU A 27 -16.37 -12.30 10.53
CA GLU A 27 -15.88 -12.54 11.91
C GLU A 27 -14.35 -12.34 12.03
N ARG A 28 -13.62 -12.63 10.94
CA ARG A 28 -12.18 -12.42 10.82
C ARG A 28 -11.88 -11.69 9.50
N PRO A 29 -11.74 -10.36 9.54
CA PRO A 29 -11.26 -9.61 8.37
C PRO A 29 -9.81 -10.04 8.03
N PRO A 30 -9.38 -9.87 6.78
CA PRO A 30 -8.03 -10.21 6.37
C PRO A 30 -6.98 -9.32 7.06
N ASP A 31 -5.82 -9.89 7.37
CA ASP A 31 -4.68 -9.13 7.92
C ASP A 31 -4.08 -8.16 6.90
N ILE A 32 -4.18 -8.50 5.61
CA ILE A 32 -3.64 -7.73 4.49
C ILE A 32 -4.72 -7.58 3.42
N LEU A 33 -5.04 -6.34 3.09
CA LEU A 33 -5.90 -5.97 1.97
C LEU A 33 -5.07 -5.31 0.88
N ALA A 34 -5.01 -5.91 -0.30
CA ALA A 34 -4.31 -5.33 -1.45
C ALA A 34 -5.32 -4.78 -2.46
N VAL A 35 -5.22 -3.48 -2.77
CA VAL A 35 -6.01 -2.82 -3.79
C VAL A 35 -5.13 -2.07 -4.77
N HIS A 36 -5.63 -1.83 -5.98
CA HIS A 36 -4.87 -1.07 -6.96
C HIS A 36 -4.91 0.44 -6.72
N SER A 37 -6.07 1.01 -6.40
CA SER A 37 -6.29 2.46 -6.27
C SER A 37 -6.59 2.88 -4.83
N LYS A 38 -5.99 4.01 -4.41
CA LYS A 38 -6.26 4.66 -3.11
C LYS A 38 -7.69 5.20 -2.98
N GLN A 39 -8.38 5.40 -4.10
CA GLN A 39 -9.75 5.91 -4.08
C GLN A 39 -10.76 4.88 -3.54
N SER A 40 -10.36 3.61 -3.48
CA SER A 40 -11.20 2.48 -3.05
C SER A 40 -10.91 2.00 -1.64
N ILE A 41 -10.25 2.81 -0.79
CA ILE A 41 -9.88 2.36 0.56
C ILE A 41 -10.45 3.19 1.70
N VAL A 42 -11.09 4.33 1.41
CA VAL A 42 -11.51 5.30 2.43
C VAL A 42 -12.44 4.65 3.46
N SER A 43 -13.36 3.79 3.02
CA SER A 43 -14.34 3.15 3.89
C SER A 43 -13.81 1.90 4.61
N VAL A 44 -12.63 1.40 4.25
CA VAL A 44 -11.98 0.23 4.85
C VAL A 44 -10.77 0.57 5.74
N GLU A 45 -10.30 1.82 5.74
CA GLU A 45 -9.32 2.29 6.73
C GLU A 45 -9.91 2.07 8.15
N GLY A 46 -9.15 1.40 9.02
CA GLY A 46 -9.60 1.02 10.36
C GLY A 46 -10.28 -0.35 10.45
N LEU A 47 -10.61 -1.01 9.34
CA LEU A 47 -11.22 -2.35 9.34
C LEU A 47 -10.22 -3.48 9.19
N VAL A 48 -9.03 -3.19 8.65
CA VAL A 48 -7.96 -4.16 8.39
C VAL A 48 -6.62 -3.64 8.91
N PRO A 49 -5.69 -4.50 9.38
CA PRO A 49 -4.41 -4.06 9.92
C PRO A 49 -3.47 -3.43 8.87
N LEU A 50 -3.42 -3.98 7.66
CA LEU A 50 -2.54 -3.50 6.59
C LEU A 50 -3.30 -3.36 5.26
N ILE A 51 -3.15 -2.21 4.62
CA ILE A 51 -3.65 -1.93 3.27
C ILE A 51 -2.47 -1.65 2.34
N LEU A 52 -2.37 -2.42 1.25
CA LEU A 52 -1.43 -2.20 0.16
C LEU A 52 -2.13 -1.48 -0.99
N THR A 53 -1.52 -0.41 -1.49
CA THR A 53 -2.05 0.42 -2.58
C THR A 53 -0.99 0.68 -3.66
N GLY A 54 -1.44 1.18 -4.81
CA GLY A 54 -0.56 1.64 -5.88
C GLY A 54 -1.16 2.82 -6.64
N HIS A 55 -0.98 2.81 -7.97
CA HIS A 55 -1.52 3.78 -8.94
C HIS A 55 -0.91 5.19 -8.87
N SER A 56 -0.59 5.71 -7.69
CA SER A 56 -0.14 7.11 -7.53
C SER A 56 1.31 7.36 -7.97
N HIS A 57 2.06 6.29 -8.25
CA HIS A 57 3.51 6.32 -8.52
C HIS A 57 4.34 6.99 -7.40
N ARG A 58 3.75 7.23 -6.22
CA ARG A 58 4.43 7.84 -5.07
C ARG A 58 4.46 6.86 -3.91
N ALA A 59 5.67 6.44 -3.54
CA ALA A 59 5.87 5.62 -2.36
C ALA A 59 5.49 6.40 -1.10
N THR A 60 4.55 5.87 -0.31
CA THR A 60 4.10 6.48 0.94
C THR A 60 3.76 5.40 1.95
N VAL A 61 4.23 5.57 3.18
CA VAL A 61 3.75 4.80 4.33
C VAL A 61 3.04 5.78 5.26
N ARG A 62 1.79 5.47 5.62
CA ARG A 62 1.02 6.24 6.58
C ARG A 62 0.23 5.32 7.48
N GLN A 63 -0.17 5.83 8.63
CA GLN A 63 -0.96 5.11 9.60
C GLN A 63 -2.24 5.89 9.89
N ASN A 64 -3.37 5.19 9.97
CA ASN A 64 -4.65 5.72 10.41
C ASN A 64 -5.22 4.79 11.48
N GLY A 65 -5.15 5.21 12.75
CA GLY A 65 -5.43 4.33 13.88
C GLY A 65 -4.48 3.12 13.91
N GLU A 66 -5.04 1.92 13.92
CA GLU A 66 -4.28 0.66 13.88
C GLU A 66 -3.97 0.20 12.45
N THR A 67 -4.56 0.84 11.44
CA THR A 67 -4.35 0.47 10.04
C THR A 67 -3.12 1.15 9.48
N VAL A 68 -2.19 0.35 8.96
CA VAL A 68 -1.03 0.80 8.20
C VAL A 68 -1.36 0.76 6.72
N ILE A 69 -1.01 1.82 5.99
CA ILE A 69 -1.32 1.97 4.57
C ILE A 69 -0.01 2.21 3.84
N VAL A 70 0.31 1.28 2.94
CA VAL A 70 1.56 1.27 2.18
C VAL A 70 1.23 1.42 0.70
N ASP A 71 1.64 2.54 0.11
CA ASP A 71 1.81 2.64 -1.35
C ASP A 71 3.26 2.31 -1.67
N ALA A 72 3.47 1.21 -2.41
CA ALA A 72 4.80 0.76 -2.80
C ALA A 72 5.43 1.65 -3.89
N GLY A 73 4.66 2.54 -4.51
CA GLY A 73 5.07 3.41 -5.61
C GLY A 73 5.16 2.67 -6.93
N THR A 74 6.27 2.85 -7.66
CA THR A 74 6.45 2.27 -9.00
C THR A 74 7.84 1.69 -9.18
N THR A 75 7.92 0.60 -9.93
CA THR A 75 9.18 -0.04 -10.37
C THR A 75 9.59 0.40 -11.77
N GLY A 76 8.99 1.46 -12.31
CA GLY A 76 9.43 2.05 -13.59
C GLY A 76 8.72 1.56 -14.84
N ALA A 77 7.56 0.89 -14.72
CA ALA A 77 6.79 0.42 -15.87
C ALA A 77 6.18 1.54 -16.77
N ALA A 78 6.55 2.81 -16.56
CA ALA A 78 6.09 3.95 -17.37
C ALA A 78 6.74 4.02 -18.77
N GLY A 79 7.78 3.22 -19.03
CA GLY A 79 8.49 3.18 -20.31
C GLY A 79 9.20 4.51 -20.63
N ILE A 80 9.24 4.88 -21.92
CA ILE A 80 9.86 6.12 -22.44
C ILE A 80 9.37 7.43 -21.80
N ARG A 81 8.24 7.41 -21.06
CA ARG A 81 7.76 8.58 -20.31
C ARG A 81 8.70 8.99 -19.19
N MET A 82 9.54 8.07 -18.69
CA MET A 82 10.61 8.38 -17.74
C MET A 82 11.61 9.41 -18.32
N LEU A 83 11.81 9.39 -19.65
CA LEU A 83 12.69 10.33 -20.37
C LEU A 83 12.01 11.68 -20.69
N GLN A 84 10.69 11.81 -20.50
CA GLN A 84 9.91 13.00 -20.87
C GLN A 84 9.56 13.90 -19.68
N ASN A 85 9.71 13.40 -18.44
CA ASN A 85 9.46 14.18 -17.22
C ASN A 85 10.77 14.71 -16.65
N GLU A 86 10.80 15.99 -16.25
CA GLU A 86 11.99 16.65 -15.70
C GLU A 86 12.40 16.10 -14.32
N GLU A 87 11.44 15.56 -13.56
CA GLU A 87 11.70 14.79 -12.34
C GLU A 87 11.40 13.31 -12.59
N ALA A 88 12.44 12.50 -12.70
CA ALA A 88 12.29 11.05 -12.74
C ALA A 88 11.70 10.56 -11.41
N VAL A 89 10.52 9.94 -11.47
CA VAL A 89 9.94 9.24 -10.33
C VAL A 89 10.91 8.12 -9.92
N PRO A 90 11.37 8.06 -8.67
CA PRO A 90 12.30 7.02 -8.24
C PRO A 90 11.64 5.65 -8.31
N TYR A 91 12.44 4.62 -8.61
CA TYR A 91 11.99 3.26 -8.37
C TYR A 91 11.85 3.03 -6.88
N SER A 92 10.80 2.33 -6.48
CA SER A 92 10.53 2.10 -5.08
C SER A 92 10.08 0.67 -4.80
N VAL A 93 10.42 0.21 -3.61
CA VAL A 93 9.92 -1.03 -3.02
C VAL A 93 9.64 -0.79 -1.54
N ALA A 94 8.56 -1.39 -1.05
CA ALA A 94 8.26 -1.44 0.38
C ALA A 94 8.54 -2.87 0.87
N LEU A 95 9.50 -3.01 1.78
CA LEU A 95 9.79 -4.28 2.44
C LEU A 95 9.03 -4.33 3.77
N LEU A 96 8.14 -5.32 3.89
CA LEU A 96 7.27 -5.50 5.05
C LEU A 96 7.88 -6.52 6.01
N HIS A 97 8.05 -6.16 7.28
CA HIS A 97 8.61 -7.04 8.31
C HIS A 97 7.49 -7.57 9.20
N PHE A 98 7.24 -8.87 9.15
CA PHE A 98 6.27 -9.56 9.99
C PHE A 98 6.95 -10.40 11.06
N GLN A 99 6.34 -10.46 12.24
CA GLN A 99 6.75 -11.33 13.33
C GLN A 99 5.52 -12.02 13.93
N TYR A 100 5.69 -13.22 14.49
CA TYR A 100 4.63 -13.87 15.25
C TYR A 100 4.27 -13.02 16.47
N ARG A 101 2.98 -12.96 16.80
CA ARG A 101 2.51 -12.27 18.02
C ARG A 101 2.96 -12.99 19.28
N ASP A 102 3.02 -14.32 19.20
CA ASP A 102 3.57 -15.20 20.21
C ASP A 102 4.63 -16.11 19.54
N PRO A 103 5.91 -16.04 19.93
CA PRO A 103 6.95 -16.92 19.39
C PRO A 103 6.74 -18.40 19.69
N GLU A 104 5.96 -18.74 20.72
CA GLU A 104 5.68 -20.11 21.14
C GLU A 104 4.34 -20.64 20.59
N ASP A 105 3.48 -19.75 20.07
CA ASP A 105 2.18 -20.09 19.48
C ASP A 105 1.98 -19.45 18.09
N GLU A 106 2.27 -20.22 17.05
CA GLU A 106 2.06 -19.80 15.66
C GLU A 106 0.58 -19.48 15.34
N SER A 107 -0.37 -20.03 16.10
CA SER A 107 -1.80 -19.77 15.92
C SER A 107 -2.23 -18.38 16.39
N ALA A 108 -1.39 -17.70 17.18
CA ALA A 108 -1.57 -16.30 17.56
C ALA A 108 -1.47 -15.33 16.37
N GLY A 109 -0.98 -15.81 15.22
CA GLY A 109 -0.87 -15.05 13.98
C GLY A 109 0.33 -14.10 13.95
N MET A 110 0.46 -13.37 12.85
CA MET A 110 1.56 -12.42 12.64
C MET A 110 1.11 -10.98 12.88
N ARG A 111 2.08 -10.10 13.17
CA ARG A 111 1.92 -8.65 13.21
C ARG A 111 3.00 -7.98 12.37
N LEU A 112 2.62 -6.89 11.70
CA LEU A 112 3.57 -6.02 11.01
C LEU A 112 4.36 -5.22 12.05
N THR A 113 5.69 -5.28 12.00
CA THR A 113 6.58 -4.62 12.98
C THR A 113 7.34 -3.45 12.38
N ALA A 114 7.68 -3.51 11.09
CA ALA A 114 8.31 -2.42 10.38
C ALA A 114 8.01 -2.44 8.88
N VAL A 115 8.17 -1.28 8.25
CA VAL A 115 8.19 -1.12 6.80
C VAL A 115 9.44 -0.37 6.40
N ASP A 116 10.28 -0.96 5.54
CA ASP A 116 11.39 -0.26 4.90
C ASP A 116 10.95 0.24 3.53
N ALA A 117 10.83 1.56 3.36
CA ALA A 117 10.61 2.21 2.09
C ALA A 117 11.96 2.50 1.42
N ILE A 118 12.28 1.75 0.37
CA ILE A 118 13.53 1.87 -0.38
C ILE A 118 13.23 2.59 -1.69
N ARG A 119 14.02 3.62 -2.00
CA ARG A 119 13.89 4.45 -3.20
C ARG A 119 15.23 4.57 -3.93
N ILE A 120 15.24 4.32 -5.23
CA ILE A 120 16.42 4.38 -6.11
C ILE A 120 16.20 5.47 -7.16
N HIS A 121 17.10 6.45 -7.21
CA HIS A 121 17.05 7.55 -8.18
C HIS A 121 18.15 7.36 -9.22
N GLU A 122 17.82 6.81 -10.39
CA GLU A 122 18.81 6.41 -11.41
C GLU A 122 19.63 7.59 -11.96
N LEU A 123 18.99 8.75 -12.18
CA LEU A 123 19.67 9.94 -12.73
C LEU A 123 20.69 10.57 -11.78
N ARG A 124 20.56 10.32 -10.47
CA ARG A 124 21.43 10.92 -9.43
C ARG A 124 22.31 9.91 -8.70
N GLY A 125 22.15 8.60 -8.98
CA GLY A 125 22.91 7.54 -8.32
C GLY A 125 22.64 7.42 -6.82
N SER A 126 21.50 7.91 -6.33
CA SER A 126 21.19 7.94 -4.90
C SER A 126 20.18 6.87 -4.50
N LEU A 127 20.52 6.13 -3.43
CA LEU A 127 19.62 5.22 -2.73
C LEU A 127 19.17 5.86 -1.41
N MET A 128 17.88 5.78 -1.11
CA MET A 128 17.29 6.20 0.15
C MET A 128 16.56 5.01 0.78
N LEU A 129 16.85 4.74 2.05
CA LEU A 129 16.13 3.78 2.88
C LEU A 129 15.50 4.54 4.04
N GLU A 130 14.20 4.38 4.21
CA GLU A 130 13.44 4.94 5.33
C GLU A 130 12.72 3.80 6.04
N ARG A 131 12.97 3.64 7.34
CA ARG A 131 12.33 2.62 8.17
C ARG A 131 11.21 3.24 8.99
N HIS A 132 10.00 2.72 8.82
CA HIS A 132 8.86 2.99 9.69
C HIS A 132 8.74 1.85 10.70
N VAL A 133 8.99 2.12 11.98
CA VAL A 133 8.81 1.16 13.08
C VAL A 133 7.38 1.31 13.61
N LEU A 134 6.63 0.20 13.64
CA LEU A 134 5.21 0.16 13.96
C LEU A 134 4.93 -0.55 15.30
N ALA A 135 5.79 -1.50 15.65
CA ALA A 135 5.79 -2.17 16.94
C ALA A 135 7.24 -2.46 17.35
N GLU A 136 7.50 -2.52 18.65
CA GLU A 136 8.78 -3.02 19.15
C GLU A 136 8.97 -4.48 18.68
N PRO A 137 10.21 -4.85 18.29
CA PRO A 137 10.51 -6.20 17.82
C PRO A 137 10.16 -7.25 18.87
#